data_AF-A0A395R350-F1
#
_entry.id   AF-A0A395R350-F1
#
_cell.length_a   1.000
_cell.length_b   1.000
_cell.length_c   1.000
_cell.angle_alpha   90.00
_cell.angle_beta   90.00
_cell.angle_gamma   90.00
#
_symmetry.space_group_name_H-M   'P 1'
#
loop_
_entity.id
_entity.type
_entity.pdbx_description
1 polymer ?
#
loop_
_entity_poly.entity_id
_entity_poly.type
_entity_poly.pdbx_seq_one_letter_code
_entity_poly.pdbx_strand_id
1 'polypeptide(L)'
;MKPLALFATPWLLACSSLLSAAPAVDHLRLSVIPTASSSGAAEAMVVSGGRWGTQRHLLHAAILIEHPQGRFLFDTGLGHETADAFARNNWLNRTLLAYENLNPARDQLEAAGYQASDIDFILPSHLHWDHLGGLPDFPDLPVLILPGALEEAKTHGEPPAFLAEQFEGEREWRQIALDNVPYLGFDRSLDLFGDGQLVLVDLSGHTAGQVGLFVNLPSGKRLFLIGDTSWTERGVEQNKPRPVFVQWISHVDSDRERNSEQLKRIHELHQQDPELLIVPAHDEVVAAGLAHFPDFEE
;
A
#
# COMPACT_ATOMS: atom_id res chain seq x y z
N MET A 1 72.73 19.48 -20.53
CA MET A 1 71.38 19.89 -20.03
C MET A 1 70.41 18.79 -20.43
N LYS A 2 69.93 17.99 -19.47
CA LYS A 2 68.90 16.96 -19.61
C LYS A 2 67.85 17.20 -18.52
N PRO A 3 66.53 17.05 -18.78
CA PRO A 3 65.50 17.58 -17.89
C PRO A 3 65.17 16.60 -16.76
N LEU A 4 64.80 17.18 -15.61
CA LEU A 4 64.22 16.52 -14.44
C LEU A 4 62.78 16.09 -14.77
N ALA A 5 62.45 14.81 -14.60
CA ALA A 5 61.07 14.32 -14.64
C ALA A 5 60.47 14.40 -13.23
N LEU A 6 59.44 15.26 -13.05
CA LEU A 6 58.55 15.20 -11.90
C LEU A 6 57.58 14.03 -12.07
N PHE A 7 57.57 13.09 -11.14
CA PHE A 7 56.49 12.13 -10.97
C PHE A 7 55.47 12.72 -10.00
N ALA A 8 54.29 13.08 -10.51
CA ALA A 8 53.10 13.36 -9.71
C ALA A 8 52.42 12.03 -9.38
N THR A 9 52.31 11.69 -8.10
CA THR A 9 51.46 10.60 -7.62
C THR A 9 50.01 11.08 -7.53
N PRO A 10 49.03 10.41 -8.14
CA PRO A 10 47.64 10.76 -7.97
C PRO A 10 47.15 10.22 -6.62
N TRP A 11 46.63 11.10 -5.78
CA TRP A 11 45.83 10.73 -4.62
C TRP A 11 44.46 10.27 -5.13
N LEU A 12 44.23 8.96 -5.18
CA LEU A 12 42.89 8.39 -5.33
C LEU A 12 42.19 8.50 -3.98
N LEU A 13 41.31 9.49 -3.84
CA LEU A 13 40.30 9.53 -2.80
C LEU A 13 39.30 8.40 -3.08
N ALA A 14 39.47 7.26 -2.42
CA ALA A 14 38.46 6.23 -2.36
C ALA A 14 37.34 6.72 -1.42
N CYS A 15 36.26 7.26 -1.98
CA CYS A 15 34.99 7.35 -1.27
C CYS A 15 34.43 5.93 -1.12
N SER A 16 34.80 5.24 -0.05
CA SER A 16 34.06 4.08 0.42
C SER A 16 32.75 4.58 1.02
N SER A 17 31.66 4.53 0.26
CA SER A 17 30.31 4.59 0.82
C SER A 17 30.17 3.36 1.73
N LEU A 18 30.31 3.56 3.04
CA LEU A 18 29.90 2.56 4.01
C LEU A 18 28.39 2.41 3.83
N LEU A 19 27.95 1.30 3.23
CA LEU A 19 26.55 0.93 3.25
C LEU A 19 26.18 0.71 4.73
N SER A 20 25.38 1.63 5.27
CA SER A 20 24.77 1.41 6.58
C SER A 20 23.69 0.36 6.40
N ALA A 21 23.68 -0.66 7.25
CA ALA A 21 22.49 -1.50 7.38
C ALA A 21 21.35 -0.64 7.95
N ALA A 22 20.11 -0.96 7.60
CA ALA A 22 18.96 -0.34 8.23
C ALA A 22 19.01 -0.52 9.77
N PRO A 23 18.44 0.43 10.55
CA PRO A 23 18.44 0.35 12.00
C PRO A 23 17.80 -0.96 12.49
N ALA A 24 18.29 -1.48 13.61
CA ALA A 24 17.66 -2.61 14.29
C ALA A 24 16.26 -2.22 14.77
N VAL A 25 15.36 -3.20 14.80
CA VAL A 25 13.96 -3.04 15.20
C VAL A 25 13.74 -3.78 16.51
N ASP A 26 13.42 -3.05 17.56
CA ASP A 26 13.21 -3.55 18.93
C ASP A 26 11.73 -3.74 19.28
N HIS A 27 10.82 -3.05 18.59
CA HIS A 27 9.37 -3.20 18.71
C HIS A 27 8.65 -2.90 17.40
N LEU A 28 7.37 -3.27 17.32
CA LEU A 28 6.52 -2.94 16.18
C LEU A 28 6.42 -1.42 16.01
N ARG A 29 6.66 -0.95 14.79
CA ARG A 29 6.38 0.42 14.37
C ARG A 29 5.93 0.47 12.91
N LEU A 30 5.15 1.49 12.56
CA LEU A 30 4.74 1.72 11.16
C LEU A 30 5.02 3.15 10.70
N SER A 31 5.16 3.33 9.39
CA SER A 31 5.29 4.64 8.77
C SER A 31 4.62 4.67 7.41
N VAL A 32 3.84 5.72 7.15
CA VAL A 32 3.22 5.96 5.84
C VAL A 32 4.27 6.56 4.90
N ILE A 33 4.41 5.99 3.71
CA ILE A 33 5.28 6.49 2.64
C ILE A 33 4.39 6.98 1.48
N PRO A 34 4.07 8.29 1.41
CA PRO A 34 3.33 8.86 0.30
C PRO A 34 4.09 8.69 -1.01
N THR A 35 3.48 8.04 -1.99
CA THR A 35 4.09 7.80 -3.31
C THR A 35 3.53 8.69 -4.40
N ALA A 36 2.28 9.11 -4.31
CA ALA A 36 1.70 10.18 -5.12
C ALA A 36 0.37 10.63 -4.51
N SER A 37 -0.30 11.58 -5.16
CA SER A 37 -1.70 11.91 -4.87
C SER A 37 -2.49 12.09 -6.16
N SER A 38 -3.80 11.84 -6.14
CA SER A 38 -4.63 12.12 -7.30
C SER A 38 -4.69 13.62 -7.61
N SER A 39 -4.88 13.98 -8.88
CA SER A 39 -5.01 15.36 -9.36
C SER A 39 -6.28 16.08 -8.87
N GLY A 40 -7.04 15.46 -7.97
CA GLY A 40 -8.25 16.01 -7.38
C GLY A 40 -9.53 15.38 -7.93
N ALA A 41 -10.44 15.04 -7.03
CA ALA A 41 -11.81 14.63 -7.35
C ALA A 41 -12.79 15.30 -6.40
N ALA A 42 -14.00 15.61 -6.87
CA ALA A 42 -15.06 16.01 -5.95
C ALA A 42 -15.37 14.85 -4.99
N GLU A 43 -15.62 15.12 -3.71
CA GLU A 43 -15.94 14.09 -2.71
C GLU A 43 -17.16 13.23 -3.12
N ALA A 44 -18.11 13.84 -3.85
CA ALA A 44 -19.25 13.14 -4.44
C ALA A 44 -18.88 12.07 -5.48
N MET A 45 -17.66 12.10 -6.03
CA MET A 45 -17.08 11.09 -6.91
C MET A 45 -16.31 10.01 -6.14
N VAL A 46 -15.97 10.26 -4.87
CA VAL A 46 -15.20 9.35 -4.02
C VAL A 46 -16.12 8.50 -3.15
N VAL A 47 -17.18 9.09 -2.59
CA VAL A 47 -18.11 8.43 -1.67
C VAL A 47 -19.56 8.86 -1.93
N SER A 48 -20.49 7.90 -1.88
CA SER A 48 -21.92 8.18 -2.06
C SER A 48 -22.44 9.14 -0.99
N GLY A 49 -23.05 10.25 -1.41
CA GLY A 49 -23.49 11.32 -0.50
C GLY A 49 -22.36 12.29 -0.10
N GLY A 50 -21.22 12.22 -0.75
CA GLY A 50 -20.16 13.22 -0.69
C GLY A 50 -20.60 14.58 -1.28
N ARG A 51 -19.87 15.63 -0.92
CA ARG A 51 -20.14 17.01 -1.33
C ARG A 51 -19.44 17.36 -2.64
N TRP A 52 -20.18 17.91 -3.60
CA TRP A 52 -19.61 18.38 -4.88
C TRP A 52 -18.61 19.54 -4.73
N GLY A 53 -18.77 20.37 -3.70
CA GLY A 53 -17.89 21.51 -3.43
C GLY A 53 -16.63 21.17 -2.63
N THR A 54 -16.51 19.94 -2.14
CA THR A 54 -15.30 19.46 -1.43
C THR A 54 -14.42 18.74 -2.44
N GLN A 55 -13.18 19.19 -2.59
CA GLN A 55 -12.15 18.47 -3.35
C GLN A 55 -11.39 17.52 -2.43
N ARG A 56 -11.09 16.33 -2.95
CA ARG A 56 -10.28 15.30 -2.32
C ARG A 56 -9.08 15.02 -3.20
N HIS A 57 -7.91 14.83 -2.58
CA HIS A 57 -6.67 14.45 -3.25
C HIS A 57 -6.27 13.10 -2.70
N LEU A 58 -6.75 12.03 -3.35
CA LEU A 58 -6.60 10.67 -2.85
C LEU A 58 -5.13 10.32 -2.75
N LEU A 59 -4.71 9.83 -1.60
CA LEU A 59 -3.33 9.41 -1.36
C LEU A 59 -3.06 8.08 -2.07
N HIS A 60 -1.86 7.92 -2.64
CA HIS A 60 -1.31 6.62 -3.00
C HIS A 60 -0.07 6.41 -2.14
N ALA A 61 -0.01 5.34 -1.35
CA ALA A 61 1.06 5.13 -0.39
C ALA A 61 1.51 3.67 -0.31
N ALA A 62 2.76 3.49 0.09
CA ALA A 62 3.22 2.27 0.75
C ALA A 62 3.19 2.50 2.26
N ILE A 63 3.11 1.43 3.04
CA ILE A 63 3.29 1.51 4.49
C ILE A 63 4.47 0.62 4.87
N LEU A 64 5.52 1.23 5.41
CA LEU A 64 6.64 0.48 5.97
C LEU A 64 6.25 -0.02 7.36
N ILE A 65 6.26 -1.33 7.54
CA ILE A 65 6.02 -1.99 8.82
C ILE A 65 7.33 -2.64 9.26
N GLU A 66 7.78 -2.28 10.46
CA GLU A 66 8.97 -2.84 11.07
C GLU A 66 8.57 -3.59 12.34
N HIS A 67 8.91 -4.87 12.39
CA HIS A 67 8.69 -5.74 13.52
C HIS A 67 10.00 -6.48 13.87
N PRO A 68 10.26 -6.86 15.14
CA PRO A 68 11.48 -7.61 15.50
C PRO A 68 11.67 -8.93 14.74
N GLN A 69 10.60 -9.49 14.18
CA GLN A 69 10.62 -10.72 13.38
C GLN A 69 10.56 -10.49 11.86
N GLY A 70 10.46 -9.24 11.40
CA GLY A 70 10.51 -8.92 9.98
C GLY A 70 10.17 -7.46 9.64
N ARG A 71 10.72 -6.97 8.54
CA ARG A 71 10.43 -5.66 7.95
C ARG A 71 9.79 -5.85 6.58
N PHE A 72 8.63 -5.27 6.34
CA PHE A 72 7.94 -5.43 5.07
C PHE A 72 7.19 -4.16 4.66
N LEU A 73 6.85 -4.11 3.37
CA LEU A 73 5.96 -3.08 2.84
C LEU A 73 4.54 -3.65 2.75
N PHE A 74 3.59 -2.97 3.41
CA PHE A 74 2.17 -3.16 3.16
C PHE A 74 1.74 -2.19 2.07
N ASP A 75 1.36 -2.73 0.90
CA ASP A 75 1.34 -2.01 -0.37
C ASP A 75 2.69 -1.38 -0.75
N THR A 76 2.83 -0.99 -2.00
CA THR A 76 4.02 -0.32 -2.56
C THR A 76 3.70 1.06 -3.15
N GLY A 77 2.42 1.41 -3.21
CA GLY A 77 1.96 2.62 -3.89
C GLY A 77 2.37 2.63 -5.36
N LEU A 78 2.76 3.81 -5.85
CA LEU A 78 3.19 4.04 -7.22
C LEU A 78 4.73 4.07 -7.32
N GLY A 79 5.25 3.48 -8.40
CA GLY A 79 6.69 3.30 -8.65
C GLY A 79 7.21 4.05 -9.88
N HIS A 80 8.48 3.87 -10.18
CA HIS A 80 9.15 4.52 -11.32
C HIS A 80 8.46 4.27 -12.66
N GLU A 81 8.00 3.04 -12.89
CA GLU A 81 7.41 2.63 -14.16
C GLU A 81 5.93 3.01 -14.30
N THR A 82 5.34 3.61 -13.27
CA THR A 82 3.92 3.99 -13.26
C THR A 82 3.60 4.97 -14.37
N ALA A 83 4.48 5.95 -14.65
CA ALA A 83 4.24 6.94 -15.70
C ALA A 83 4.12 6.32 -17.10
N ASP A 84 4.97 5.35 -17.42
CA ASP A 84 4.99 4.69 -18.72
C ASP A 84 3.79 3.76 -18.89
N ALA A 85 3.42 3.02 -17.85
CA ALA A 85 2.20 2.20 -17.87
C ALA A 85 0.95 3.08 -17.99
N PHE A 86 0.91 4.19 -17.26
CA PHE A 86 -0.21 5.15 -17.31
C PHE A 86 -0.34 5.85 -18.66
N ALA A 87 0.76 6.13 -19.36
CA ALA A 87 0.74 6.75 -20.68
C ALA A 87 0.05 5.89 -21.76
N ARG A 88 0.01 4.56 -21.56
CA ARG A 88 -0.64 3.58 -22.45
C ARG A 88 -2.16 3.51 -22.26
N ASN A 89 -2.68 4.09 -21.17
CA ASN A 89 -4.13 4.18 -20.94
C ASN A 89 -4.80 5.09 -21.98
N ASN A 90 -6.10 4.83 -22.23
CA ASN A 90 -6.92 5.71 -23.06
C ASN A 90 -7.07 7.10 -22.41
N TRP A 91 -7.48 8.10 -23.20
CA TRP A 91 -7.59 9.50 -22.74
C TRP A 91 -8.50 9.66 -21.51
N LEU A 92 -9.60 8.89 -21.43
CA LEU A 92 -10.54 8.96 -20.31
C LEU A 92 -9.89 8.47 -19.01
N ASN A 93 -9.27 7.30 -19.03
CA ASN A 93 -8.56 6.73 -17.89
C ASN A 93 -7.40 7.62 -17.45
N ARG A 94 -6.65 8.18 -18.40
CA ARG A 94 -5.58 9.14 -18.11
C ARG A 94 -6.05 10.41 -17.41
N THR A 95 -7.30 10.80 -17.63
CA THR A 95 -7.90 11.98 -17.00
C THR A 95 -8.48 11.63 -15.62
N LEU A 96 -9.18 10.49 -15.51
CA LEU A 96 -9.85 10.08 -14.28
C LEU A 96 -8.90 9.59 -13.19
N LEU A 97 -7.78 8.96 -13.59
CA LEU A 97 -6.80 8.36 -12.70
C LEU A 97 -5.51 9.21 -12.60
N ALA A 98 -5.59 10.47 -13.04
CA ALA A 98 -4.44 11.37 -13.04
C ALA A 98 -3.88 11.53 -11.62
N TYR A 99 -2.56 11.50 -11.52
CA TYR A 99 -1.83 11.67 -10.27
C TYR A 99 -0.74 12.73 -10.41
N GLU A 100 -0.28 13.21 -9.27
CA GLU A 100 0.72 14.26 -9.12
C GLU A 100 1.71 13.87 -8.02
N ASN A 101 2.87 14.54 -8.02
CA ASN A 101 3.90 14.40 -6.98
C ASN A 101 4.41 12.95 -6.80
N LEU A 102 4.67 12.25 -7.91
CA LEU A 102 5.27 10.92 -7.88
C LEU A 102 6.61 10.95 -7.14
N ASN A 103 6.70 10.15 -6.08
CA ASN A 103 7.86 9.99 -5.22
C ASN A 103 7.91 8.52 -4.75
N PRO A 104 8.49 7.60 -5.55
CA PRO A 104 8.45 6.17 -5.25
C PRO A 104 8.95 5.83 -3.85
N ALA A 105 8.35 4.80 -3.24
CA ALA A 105 8.77 4.35 -1.90
C ALA A 105 10.26 3.93 -1.87
N ARG A 106 10.74 3.36 -2.98
CA ARG A 106 12.14 2.98 -3.18
C ARG A 106 13.10 4.14 -2.92
N ASP A 107 12.84 5.30 -3.53
CA ASP A 107 13.70 6.48 -3.45
C ASP A 107 13.73 7.06 -2.04
N GLN A 108 12.56 7.11 -1.39
CA GLN A 108 12.44 7.61 -0.03
C GLN A 108 13.21 6.72 0.96
N LEU A 109 13.08 5.40 0.83
CA LEU A 109 13.83 4.42 1.62
C LEU A 109 15.34 4.57 1.41
N GLU A 110 15.81 4.62 0.16
CA GLU A 110 17.22 4.80 -0.16
C GLU A 110 17.78 6.12 0.39
N ALA A 111 17.02 7.22 0.29
CA ALA A 111 17.41 8.51 0.83
C ALA A 111 17.57 8.51 2.36
N ALA A 112 16.83 7.64 3.06
CA ALA A 112 16.96 7.40 4.50
C ALA A 112 18.01 6.33 4.85
N GLY A 113 18.71 5.77 3.87
CA GLY A 113 19.78 4.79 4.05
C GLY A 113 19.32 3.33 4.10
N TYR A 114 18.07 3.04 3.75
CA TYR A 114 17.58 1.67 3.61
C TYR A 114 17.99 1.08 2.25
N GLN A 115 18.32 -0.20 2.25
CA GLN A 115 18.56 -1.00 1.06
C GLN A 115 17.35 -1.86 0.72
N ALA A 116 17.28 -2.36 -0.52
CA ALA A 116 16.20 -3.29 -0.93
C ALA A 116 16.21 -4.54 -0.04
N SER A 117 17.40 -5.03 0.25
CA SER A 117 17.65 -6.20 1.08
C SER A 117 17.32 -6.00 2.55
N ASP A 118 17.04 -4.78 3.00
CA ASP A 118 16.58 -4.53 4.36
C ASP A 118 15.08 -4.84 4.52
N ILE A 119 14.35 -4.95 3.42
CA ILE A 119 12.94 -5.33 3.36
C ILE A 119 12.86 -6.84 3.07
N ASP A 120 12.09 -7.58 3.87
CA ASP A 120 12.00 -9.04 3.77
C ASP A 120 10.99 -9.50 2.72
N PHE A 121 9.87 -8.78 2.57
CA PHE A 121 8.79 -9.10 1.64
C PHE A 121 7.85 -7.90 1.40
N ILE A 122 6.95 -8.07 0.44
CA ILE A 122 5.82 -7.17 0.19
C ILE A 122 4.52 -7.91 0.49
N LEU A 123 3.59 -7.28 1.19
CA LEU A 123 2.27 -7.81 1.49
C LEU A 123 1.23 -6.77 1.03
N PRO A 124 0.80 -6.81 -0.24
CA PRO A 124 -0.17 -5.86 -0.72
C PRO A 124 -1.55 -6.18 -0.15
N SER A 125 -2.33 -5.14 0.14
CA SER A 125 -3.76 -5.25 0.41
C SER A 125 -4.46 -5.94 -0.75
N HIS A 126 -4.12 -5.58 -1.99
CA HIS A 126 -4.54 -6.24 -3.22
C HIS A 126 -3.65 -5.81 -4.41
N LEU A 127 -3.90 -6.36 -5.60
CA LEU A 127 -2.97 -6.27 -6.73
C LEU A 127 -3.32 -5.19 -7.77
N HIS A 128 -4.11 -4.18 -7.42
CA HIS A 128 -4.34 -3.06 -8.31
C HIS A 128 -3.08 -2.20 -8.49
N TRP A 129 -3.05 -1.48 -9.61
CA TRP A 129 -1.93 -0.67 -10.06
C TRP A 129 -1.46 0.39 -9.05
N ASP A 130 -2.35 0.93 -8.25
CA ASP A 130 -2.08 1.99 -7.28
C ASP A 130 -1.68 1.47 -5.89
N HIS A 131 -1.76 0.16 -5.69
CA HIS A 131 -1.28 -0.54 -4.49
C HIS A 131 0.03 -1.28 -4.77
N LEU A 132 0.15 -1.84 -5.97
CA LEU A 132 1.28 -2.68 -6.38
C LEU A 132 2.13 -2.04 -7.50
N GLY A 133 1.93 -0.76 -7.80
CA GLY A 133 2.62 -0.06 -8.89
C GLY A 133 4.11 0.15 -8.64
N GLY A 134 4.52 0.16 -7.38
CA GLY A 134 5.91 0.18 -6.93
C GLY A 134 6.63 -1.18 -6.98
N LEU A 135 5.92 -2.27 -7.28
CA LEU A 135 6.51 -3.61 -7.26
C LEU A 135 7.74 -3.80 -8.18
N PRO A 136 7.81 -3.21 -9.40
CA PRO A 136 9.02 -3.29 -10.24
C PRO A 136 10.28 -2.73 -9.57
N ASP A 137 10.13 -1.80 -8.63
CA ASP A 137 11.27 -1.21 -7.90
C ASP A 137 11.89 -2.18 -6.87
N PHE A 138 11.24 -3.33 -6.63
CA PHE A 138 11.65 -4.38 -5.69
C PHE A 138 11.67 -5.76 -6.38
N PRO A 139 12.56 -5.99 -7.36
CA PRO A 139 12.53 -7.20 -8.20
C PRO A 139 12.75 -8.49 -7.42
N ASP A 140 13.58 -8.45 -6.38
CA ASP A 140 14.02 -9.65 -5.64
C ASP A 140 13.14 -9.99 -4.44
N LEU A 141 12.15 -9.15 -4.08
CA LEU A 141 11.33 -9.38 -2.90
C LEU A 141 10.20 -10.37 -3.18
N PRO A 142 9.98 -11.36 -2.30
CA PRO A 142 8.80 -12.21 -2.37
C PRO A 142 7.53 -11.40 -2.05
N VAL A 143 6.41 -11.78 -2.66
CA VAL A 143 5.11 -11.12 -2.46
C VAL A 143 4.16 -12.10 -1.80
N LEU A 144 3.67 -11.73 -0.60
CA LEU A 144 2.71 -12.51 0.17
C LEU A 144 1.29 -12.09 -0.18
N ILE A 145 0.46 -13.04 -0.60
CA ILE A 145 -0.91 -12.77 -1.05
C ILE A 145 -1.88 -13.79 -0.46
N LEU A 146 -3.16 -13.42 -0.35
CA LEU A 146 -4.21 -14.40 -0.09
C LEU A 146 -4.55 -15.21 -1.36
N PRO A 147 -5.18 -16.39 -1.20
CA PRO A 147 -5.69 -17.17 -2.33
C PRO A 147 -6.70 -16.35 -3.15
N GLY A 148 -6.70 -16.57 -4.48
CA GLY A 148 -7.58 -15.88 -5.42
C GLY A 148 -6.98 -14.60 -6.02
N ALA A 149 -6.16 -13.84 -5.28
CA ALA A 149 -5.64 -12.55 -5.74
C ALA A 149 -4.85 -12.64 -7.06
N LEU A 150 -3.88 -13.55 -7.14
CA LEU A 150 -3.06 -13.71 -8.35
C LEU A 150 -3.82 -14.37 -9.50
N GLU A 151 -4.79 -15.24 -9.20
CA GLU A 151 -5.62 -15.89 -10.22
C GLU A 151 -6.53 -14.87 -10.91
N GLU A 152 -7.17 -14.00 -10.11
CA GLU A 152 -7.95 -12.88 -10.61
C GLU A 152 -7.09 -11.95 -11.45
N ALA A 153 -5.95 -11.48 -10.93
CA ALA A 153 -5.07 -10.58 -11.65
C ALA A 153 -4.60 -11.15 -13.01
N LYS A 154 -4.26 -12.44 -13.07
CA LYS A 154 -3.76 -13.08 -14.30
C LYS A 154 -4.84 -13.49 -15.29
N THR A 155 -6.05 -13.78 -14.82
CA THR A 155 -7.13 -14.36 -15.66
C THR A 155 -8.19 -13.34 -16.04
N HIS A 156 -8.46 -12.40 -15.14
CA HIS A 156 -9.53 -11.43 -15.23
C HIS A 156 -9.03 -9.97 -15.15
N GLY A 157 -7.76 -9.77 -14.81
CA GLY A 157 -7.17 -8.45 -14.72
C GLY A 157 -7.09 -7.76 -16.08
N GLU A 158 -7.74 -6.60 -16.17
CA GLU A 158 -7.68 -5.74 -17.35
C GLU A 158 -7.21 -4.33 -16.94
N PRO A 159 -6.49 -3.61 -17.84
CA PRO A 159 -6.19 -2.21 -17.64
C PRO A 159 -7.48 -1.37 -17.51
N PRO A 160 -7.51 -0.33 -16.66
CA PRO A 160 -6.36 0.24 -15.95
C PRO A 160 -6.10 -0.37 -14.56
N ALA A 161 -6.99 -1.25 -14.07
CA ALA A 161 -6.96 -1.75 -12.69
C ALA A 161 -5.74 -2.66 -12.45
N PHE A 162 -5.45 -3.54 -13.40
CA PHE A 162 -4.28 -4.41 -13.39
C PHE A 162 -3.37 -4.04 -14.55
N LEU A 163 -2.09 -3.79 -14.27
CA LEU A 163 -1.08 -3.52 -15.30
C LEU A 163 -0.26 -4.80 -15.54
N ALA A 164 -0.15 -5.21 -16.80
CA ALA A 164 0.54 -6.45 -17.16
C ALA A 164 2.00 -6.43 -16.70
N GLU A 165 2.62 -5.26 -16.75
CA GLU A 165 4.01 -4.99 -16.38
C GLU A 165 4.30 -5.37 -14.92
N GLN A 166 3.32 -5.28 -14.01
CA GLN A 166 3.46 -5.68 -12.61
C GLN A 166 3.67 -7.19 -12.44
N PHE A 167 3.27 -7.98 -13.45
CA PHE A 167 3.30 -9.43 -13.44
C PHE A 167 4.32 -10.02 -14.42
N GLU A 168 5.10 -9.16 -15.09
CA GLU A 168 6.20 -9.58 -15.95
C GLU A 168 7.39 -10.07 -15.13
N GLY A 169 8.12 -11.05 -15.66
CA GLY A 169 9.31 -11.61 -15.02
C GLY A 169 9.05 -12.76 -14.03
N GLU A 170 10.15 -13.35 -13.55
CA GLU A 170 10.10 -14.37 -12.50
C GLU A 170 10.04 -13.68 -11.14
N ARG A 171 9.00 -13.98 -10.37
CA ARG A 171 8.79 -13.46 -9.02
C ARG A 171 8.25 -14.53 -8.11
N GLU A 172 8.73 -14.55 -6.86
CA GLU A 172 8.22 -15.46 -5.85
C GLU A 172 6.91 -14.95 -5.26
N TRP A 173 5.79 -15.52 -5.72
CA TRP A 173 4.47 -15.30 -5.16
C TRP A 173 4.18 -16.36 -4.09
N ARG A 174 4.07 -15.95 -2.82
CA ARG A 174 3.76 -16.83 -1.70
C ARG A 174 2.31 -16.67 -1.29
N GLN A 175 1.51 -17.72 -1.48
CA GLN A 175 0.15 -17.74 -0.95
C GLN A 175 0.16 -18.05 0.54
N ILE A 176 -0.39 -17.14 1.34
CA ILE A 176 -0.60 -17.33 2.78
C ILE A 176 -2.06 -17.70 3.04
N ALA A 177 -2.30 -18.59 3.99
CA ALA A 177 -3.63 -19.03 4.37
C ALA A 177 -4.03 -18.40 5.71
N LEU A 178 -5.27 -17.93 5.80
CA LEU A 178 -5.85 -17.53 7.08
C LEU A 178 -6.37 -18.77 7.83
N ASP A 179 -6.22 -18.77 9.14
CA ASP A 179 -6.76 -19.78 10.02
C ASP A 179 -8.25 -19.55 10.31
N ASN A 180 -8.97 -20.59 10.69
CA ASN A 180 -10.37 -20.50 11.14
C ASN A 180 -10.47 -19.97 12.59
N VAL A 181 -9.76 -18.87 12.85
CA VAL A 181 -9.74 -18.15 14.13
C VAL A 181 -10.41 -16.80 13.91
N PRO A 182 -11.58 -16.55 14.53
CA PRO A 182 -12.24 -15.26 14.41
C PRO A 182 -11.44 -14.14 15.08
N TYR A 183 -11.43 -12.95 14.47
CA TYR A 183 -10.78 -11.77 15.02
C TYR A 183 -11.64 -10.53 14.76
N LEU A 184 -12.07 -9.84 15.82
CA LEU A 184 -12.81 -8.57 15.76
C LEU A 184 -13.94 -8.51 14.72
N GLY A 185 -14.74 -9.58 14.62
CA GLY A 185 -15.89 -9.67 13.71
C GLY A 185 -15.60 -10.30 12.35
N PHE A 186 -14.36 -10.68 12.07
CA PHE A 186 -13.94 -11.43 10.87
C PHE A 186 -13.78 -12.91 11.19
N ASP A 187 -14.25 -13.78 10.28
CA ASP A 187 -14.38 -15.22 10.53
C ASP A 187 -13.04 -15.98 10.52
N ARG A 188 -12.06 -15.44 9.78
CA ARG A 188 -10.73 -16.03 9.60
C ARG A 188 -9.68 -14.96 9.78
N SER A 189 -8.56 -15.34 10.38
CA SER A 189 -7.44 -14.45 10.61
C SER A 189 -6.11 -15.19 10.57
N LEU A 190 -5.02 -14.43 10.41
CA LEU A 190 -3.65 -14.92 10.59
C LEU A 190 -2.90 -13.90 11.42
N ASP A 191 -2.43 -14.32 12.59
CA ASP A 191 -1.44 -13.58 13.36
C ASP A 191 -0.07 -13.81 12.72
N LEU A 192 0.48 -12.79 12.06
CA LEU A 192 1.61 -12.91 11.15
C LEU A 192 2.89 -13.41 11.86
N PHE A 193 3.05 -13.04 13.14
CA PHE A 193 4.22 -13.40 13.95
C PHE A 193 3.88 -14.16 15.24
N GLY A 194 2.58 -14.29 15.58
CA GLY A 194 2.10 -15.09 16.70
C GLY A 194 2.08 -14.35 18.04
N ASP A 195 2.19 -13.02 18.03
CA ASP A 195 2.20 -12.14 19.20
C ASP A 195 0.99 -11.20 19.27
N GLY A 196 0.09 -11.28 18.30
CA GLY A 196 -1.13 -10.49 18.19
C GLY A 196 -0.91 -9.06 17.71
N GLN A 197 0.31 -8.67 17.33
CA GLN A 197 0.60 -7.29 16.93
C GLN A 197 0.18 -6.99 15.49
N LEU A 198 0.27 -7.98 14.60
CA LEU A 198 -0.07 -7.88 13.18
C LEU A 198 -1.03 -9.01 12.81
N VAL A 199 -2.32 -8.69 12.69
CA VAL A 199 -3.37 -9.69 12.42
C VAL A 199 -4.05 -9.41 11.09
N LEU A 200 -3.89 -10.34 10.15
CA LEU A 200 -4.50 -10.29 8.82
C LEU A 200 -5.92 -10.87 8.85
N VAL A 201 -6.83 -10.28 8.09
CA VAL A 201 -8.20 -10.77 7.90
C VAL A 201 -8.62 -10.73 6.42
N ASP A 202 -9.62 -11.53 6.07
CA ASP A 202 -10.18 -11.60 4.72
C ASP A 202 -11.14 -10.43 4.46
N LEU A 203 -10.71 -9.51 3.58
CA LEU A 203 -11.54 -8.41 3.06
C LEU A 203 -11.92 -8.62 1.59
N SER A 204 -11.87 -9.86 1.07
CA SER A 204 -12.28 -10.17 -0.30
C SER A 204 -13.66 -9.60 -0.59
N GLY A 205 -13.78 -8.91 -1.72
CA GLY A 205 -14.97 -8.15 -2.13
C GLY A 205 -14.60 -7.17 -3.24
N HIS A 206 -13.82 -6.14 -2.91
CA HIS A 206 -13.24 -5.23 -3.90
C HIS A 206 -12.38 -5.99 -4.93
N THR A 207 -11.44 -6.81 -4.46
CA THR A 207 -10.77 -7.83 -5.27
C THR A 207 -10.86 -9.19 -4.59
N ALA A 208 -10.61 -10.26 -5.34
CA ALA A 208 -10.37 -11.57 -4.77
C ALA A 208 -9.09 -11.53 -3.92
N GLY A 209 -9.16 -12.06 -2.70
CA GLY A 209 -8.01 -12.13 -1.81
C GLY A 209 -7.53 -10.77 -1.29
N GLN A 210 -8.38 -9.72 -1.29
CA GLN A 210 -8.04 -8.49 -0.59
C GLN A 210 -7.82 -8.78 0.91
N VAL A 211 -6.73 -8.26 1.47
CA VAL A 211 -6.38 -8.38 2.88
C VAL A 211 -6.72 -7.11 3.64
N GLY A 212 -7.22 -7.27 4.86
CA GLY A 212 -7.16 -6.24 5.90
C GLY A 212 -6.07 -6.57 6.90
N LEU A 213 -5.43 -5.55 7.47
CA LEU A 213 -4.38 -5.71 8.48
C LEU A 213 -4.68 -4.88 9.72
N PHE A 214 -4.88 -5.56 10.85
CA PHE A 214 -4.87 -4.94 12.17
C PHE A 214 -3.43 -4.77 12.64
N VAL A 215 -3.12 -3.57 13.13
CA VAL A 215 -1.82 -3.19 13.67
C VAL A 215 -2.02 -2.72 15.11
N ASN A 216 -1.52 -3.49 16.08
CA ASN A 216 -1.63 -3.23 17.50
C ASN A 216 -0.26 -2.77 18.04
N LEU A 217 -0.06 -1.46 18.09
CA LEU A 217 1.22 -0.87 18.50
C LEU A 217 1.48 -1.01 20.00
N PRO A 218 2.75 -1.09 20.43
CA PRO A 218 3.15 -1.09 21.83
C PRO A 218 2.60 0.09 22.65
N SER A 219 2.43 1.28 22.04
CA SER A 219 1.77 2.43 22.69
C SER A 219 0.31 2.20 23.08
N GLY A 220 -0.33 1.14 22.57
CA GLY A 220 -1.76 0.87 22.69
C GLY A 220 -2.60 1.45 21.56
N LYS A 221 -2.01 2.22 20.64
CA LYS A 221 -2.69 2.68 19.42
C LYS A 221 -2.97 1.47 18.52
N ARG A 222 -4.22 1.37 18.05
CA ARG A 222 -4.69 0.28 17.20
C ARG A 222 -5.16 0.85 15.87
N LEU A 223 -4.67 0.29 14.78
CA LEU A 223 -5.05 0.67 13.42
C LEU A 223 -5.63 -0.54 12.71
N PHE A 224 -6.57 -0.30 11.79
CA PHE A 224 -7.05 -1.30 10.85
C PHE A 224 -6.91 -0.77 9.43
N LEU A 225 -5.92 -1.29 8.71
CA LEU A 225 -5.69 -0.98 7.31
C LEU A 225 -6.67 -1.80 6.46
N ILE A 226 -7.56 -1.13 5.73
CA ILE A 226 -8.70 -1.79 5.05
C ILE A 226 -8.55 -1.90 3.52
N GLY A 227 -7.41 -1.46 2.98
CA GLY A 227 -7.20 -1.34 1.54
C GLY A 227 -8.34 -0.55 0.90
N ASP A 228 -8.97 -1.18 -0.09
CA ASP A 228 -9.99 -0.58 -0.93
C ASP A 228 -11.41 -1.08 -0.63
N THR A 229 -11.67 -1.58 0.59
CA THR A 229 -13.06 -1.75 1.03
C THR A 229 -13.80 -0.41 1.08
N SER A 230 -13.09 0.67 1.41
CA SER A 230 -13.55 2.04 1.21
C SER A 230 -12.36 2.92 0.83
N TRP A 231 -12.59 3.97 0.05
CA TRP A 231 -11.53 4.95 -0.26
C TRP A 231 -11.35 6.00 0.84
N THR A 232 -12.39 6.23 1.65
CA THR A 232 -12.37 7.28 2.68
C THR A 232 -13.07 6.81 3.95
N GLU A 233 -12.66 7.37 5.08
CA GLU A 233 -13.22 7.06 6.40
C GLU A 233 -14.70 7.42 6.43
N ARG A 234 -15.08 8.51 5.75
CA ARG A 234 -16.48 8.91 5.56
C ARG A 234 -17.36 7.78 5.01
N GLY A 235 -16.82 6.95 4.11
CA GLY A 235 -17.54 5.79 3.57
C GLY A 235 -17.80 4.73 4.63
N VAL A 236 -16.84 4.52 5.53
CA VAL A 236 -16.96 3.65 6.70
C VAL A 236 -17.94 4.23 7.71
N GLU A 237 -17.76 5.47 8.15
CA GLU A 237 -18.59 6.14 9.15
C GLU A 237 -20.08 6.14 8.77
N GLN A 238 -20.39 6.31 7.49
CA GLN A 238 -21.76 6.42 7.00
C GLN A 238 -22.31 5.12 6.43
N ASN A 239 -21.50 4.07 6.39
CA ASN A 239 -21.78 2.83 5.66
C ASN A 239 -22.25 3.13 4.22
N LYS A 240 -21.47 3.96 3.53
CA LYS A 240 -21.75 4.41 2.16
C LYS A 240 -20.65 3.92 1.22
N PRO A 241 -21.01 3.14 0.18
CA PRO A 241 -20.03 2.71 -0.81
C PRO A 241 -19.66 3.87 -1.74
N ARG A 242 -18.72 3.58 -2.64
CA ARG A 242 -18.39 4.44 -3.79
C ARG A 242 -19.65 4.76 -4.61
N PRO A 243 -19.74 5.89 -5.33
CA PRO A 243 -20.90 6.23 -6.16
C PRO A 243 -21.18 5.17 -7.24
N VAL A 244 -22.45 4.84 -7.47
CA VAL A 244 -22.89 3.80 -8.44
C VAL A 244 -22.29 4.00 -9.83
N PHE A 245 -22.20 5.27 -10.28
CA PHE A 245 -21.63 5.61 -11.59
C PHE A 245 -20.14 5.24 -11.69
N VAL A 246 -19.37 5.44 -10.62
CA VAL A 246 -17.94 5.07 -10.56
C VAL A 246 -17.79 3.55 -10.53
N GLN A 247 -18.62 2.87 -9.74
CA GLN A 247 -18.63 1.40 -9.71
C GLN A 247 -18.94 0.80 -11.09
N TRP A 248 -19.84 1.43 -11.86
CA TRP A 248 -20.29 0.95 -13.17
C TRP A 248 -19.28 1.17 -14.29
N ILE A 249 -18.60 2.32 -14.31
CA ILE A 249 -17.64 2.64 -15.38
C ILE A 249 -16.33 1.88 -15.23
N SER A 250 -15.89 1.68 -14.00
CA SER A 250 -14.53 1.24 -13.74
C SER A 250 -14.41 -0.22 -13.26
N HIS A 251 -15.53 -0.97 -13.18
CA HIS A 251 -15.57 -2.33 -12.61
C HIS A 251 -14.72 -2.46 -11.34
N VAL A 252 -14.82 -1.45 -10.48
CA VAL A 252 -13.89 -1.23 -9.36
C VAL A 252 -13.88 -2.41 -8.41
N ASP A 253 -15.03 -3.05 -8.21
CA ASP A 253 -15.17 -4.21 -7.33
C ASP A 253 -15.51 -5.46 -8.15
N SER A 254 -14.77 -6.54 -7.92
CA SER A 254 -15.02 -7.87 -8.47
C SER A 254 -16.29 -8.51 -7.90
N ASP A 255 -16.59 -8.27 -6.62
CA ASP A 255 -17.81 -8.69 -5.94
C ASP A 255 -18.38 -7.54 -5.09
N ARG A 256 -19.28 -6.76 -5.71
CA ARG A 256 -19.91 -5.58 -5.08
C ARG A 256 -20.75 -5.91 -3.86
N GLU A 257 -21.45 -7.04 -3.87
CA GLU A 257 -22.30 -7.46 -2.75
C GLU A 257 -21.41 -7.79 -1.56
N ARG A 258 -20.38 -8.60 -1.78
CA ARG A 258 -19.42 -8.95 -0.74
C ARG A 258 -18.63 -7.74 -0.26
N ASN A 259 -18.20 -6.83 -1.14
CA ASN A 259 -17.55 -5.59 -0.70
C ASN A 259 -18.47 -4.72 0.20
N SER A 260 -19.76 -4.67 -0.13
CA SER A 260 -20.76 -3.96 0.69
C SER A 260 -20.97 -4.63 2.05
N GLU A 261 -20.90 -5.96 2.13
CA GLU A 261 -20.92 -6.71 3.39
C GLU A 261 -19.68 -6.42 4.24
N GLN A 262 -18.50 -6.37 3.62
CA GLN A 262 -17.26 -6.01 4.31
C GLN A 262 -17.31 -4.57 4.83
N LEU A 263 -17.76 -3.62 4.01
CA LEU A 263 -17.93 -2.22 4.44
C LEU A 263 -18.90 -2.11 5.63
N LYS A 264 -20.01 -2.84 5.58
CA LYS A 264 -20.96 -2.89 6.69
C LYS A 264 -20.33 -3.47 7.95
N ARG A 265 -19.57 -4.56 7.85
CA ARG A 265 -18.86 -5.18 8.97
C ARG A 265 -17.84 -4.22 9.59
N ILE A 266 -17.06 -3.52 8.77
CA ILE A 266 -16.08 -2.50 9.23
C ILE A 266 -16.81 -1.32 9.89
N HIS A 267 -17.93 -0.86 9.32
CA HIS A 267 -18.76 0.17 9.93
C HIS A 267 -19.27 -0.25 11.32
N GLU A 268 -19.78 -1.47 11.45
CA GLU A 268 -20.25 -2.01 12.73
C GLU A 268 -19.10 -2.13 13.75
N LEU A 269 -17.91 -2.54 13.32
CA LEU A 269 -16.71 -2.56 14.16
C LEU A 269 -16.33 -1.14 14.62
N HIS A 270 -16.32 -0.16 13.72
CA HIS A 270 -16.02 1.24 14.05
C HIS A 270 -17.01 1.82 15.07
N GLN A 271 -18.30 1.46 14.99
CA GLN A 271 -19.29 1.85 16.00
C GLN A 271 -19.08 1.18 17.36
N GLN A 272 -18.56 -0.06 17.38
CA GLN A 272 -18.32 -0.83 18.60
C GLN A 272 -17.01 -0.46 19.29
N ASP A 273 -15.98 -0.10 18.53
CA ASP A 273 -14.65 0.27 19.01
C ASP A 273 -14.18 1.57 18.36
N PRO A 274 -14.66 2.75 18.82
CA PRO A 274 -14.29 4.05 18.24
C PRO A 274 -12.82 4.42 18.43
N GLU A 275 -12.08 3.71 19.29
CA GLU A 275 -10.64 3.92 19.49
C GLU A 275 -9.79 3.19 18.44
N LEU A 276 -10.37 2.21 17.72
CA LEU A 276 -9.72 1.58 16.59
C LEU A 276 -9.74 2.55 15.39
N LEU A 277 -8.56 3.01 15.00
CA LEU A 277 -8.42 3.88 13.85
C LEU A 277 -8.56 3.07 12.56
N ILE A 278 -9.64 3.29 11.81
CA ILE A 278 -9.83 2.69 10.50
C ILE A 278 -9.06 3.50 9.47
N VAL A 279 -8.18 2.86 8.71
CA VAL A 279 -7.29 3.52 7.75
C VAL A 279 -7.59 3.01 6.33
N PRO A 280 -8.43 3.73 5.57
CA PRO A 280 -8.56 3.54 4.12
C PRO A 280 -7.26 3.89 3.40
N ALA A 281 -6.96 3.18 2.31
CA ALA A 281 -5.71 3.41 1.57
C ALA A 281 -5.61 4.79 0.90
N HIS A 282 -6.76 5.38 0.54
CA HIS A 282 -6.85 6.60 -0.25
C HIS A 282 -7.35 7.84 0.52
N ASP A 283 -7.42 7.77 1.85
CA ASP A 283 -7.87 8.90 2.67
C ASP A 283 -6.70 9.79 3.11
N GLU A 284 -6.51 10.89 2.40
CA GLU A 284 -5.47 11.87 2.71
C GLU A 284 -5.65 12.56 4.07
N VAL A 285 -6.89 12.59 4.60
CA VAL A 285 -7.18 13.23 5.88
C VAL A 285 -6.80 12.30 7.03
N VAL A 286 -7.13 11.01 6.93
CA VAL A 286 -6.71 10.01 7.94
C VAL A 286 -5.20 9.84 7.92
N ALA A 287 -4.61 9.69 6.72
CA ALA A 287 -3.17 9.52 6.57
C ALA A 287 -2.39 10.71 7.15
N ALA A 288 -2.86 11.95 7.00
CA ALA A 288 -2.25 13.14 7.58
C ALA A 288 -2.12 13.09 9.12
N GLY A 289 -2.94 12.28 9.79
CA GLY A 289 -2.87 12.05 11.24
C GLY A 289 -1.90 10.94 11.67
N LEU A 290 -1.22 10.30 10.72
CA LEU A 290 -0.24 9.25 10.97
C LEU A 290 1.20 9.77 10.77
N ALA A 291 2.17 9.06 11.36
CA ALA A 291 3.58 9.30 11.08
C ALA A 291 3.92 9.03 9.62
N HIS A 292 4.67 9.95 9.01
CA HIS A 292 5.15 9.84 7.64
C HIS A 292 6.64 9.62 7.63
N PHE A 293 7.10 8.76 6.72
CA PHE A 293 8.50 8.38 6.67
C PHE A 293 9.41 9.60 6.46
N PRO A 294 10.50 9.76 7.24
CA PRO A 294 11.14 8.75 8.10
C PRO A 294 10.66 8.68 9.56
N ASP A 295 9.59 9.36 9.94
CA ASP A 295 9.01 9.28 11.28
C ASP A 295 8.09 8.04 11.42
N PHE A 296 7.95 7.50 12.62
CA PHE A 296 7.21 6.27 12.90
C PHE A 296 6.15 6.43 13.98
N GLU A 297 5.08 5.65 13.85
CA GLU A 297 4.15 5.29 14.91
C GLU A 297 4.74 4.14 15.71
N GLU A 298 4.81 4.28 17.04
CA GLU A 298 5.38 3.29 17.99
C GLU A 298 4.38 2.97 19.09
#